data_AF-A0A9W3BY58-F1
#
_entry.id   AF-A0A9W3BY58-F1
#
_cell.length_a   1.000
_cell.length_b   1.000
_cell.length_c   1.000
_cell.angle_alpha   90.00
_cell.angle_beta   90.00
_cell.angle_gamma   90.00
#
_symmetry.space_group_name_H-M   'P 1'
#
loop_
_entity.id
_entity.type
_entity.pdbx_description
1 polymer ?
#
loop_
_entity_poly.entity_id
_entity_poly.type
_entity_poly.pdbx_seq_one_letter_code
_entity_poly.pdbx_strand_id
1 'polypeptide(L)'
;MAQKVGPFGGNKGDAFDDGVLGYTGVKKVTVGENGNGVDCIKIEYEKDGRFETQMHGSVTGILKEFELNYPDEYITSIQGTYSNVARYNTTIVKTLTFKTSHGRTSPMFGNTAIFSTDFVVEGKAGAKLMGFHGRSGSALDAIGAHFFASTSPLKHIEPRGGFGGNAWDDGVYDGVSKISVGLNCGNIGYVRFKYVKGSTSVRHSHGKMSEEPKFKVDYPNEYVTSVEGTYNFCGDVTSLTFKTSKGRVSPEFGKASGSKFVLAVKDHMLVGFCGRNGLILNCLSALGARFAPVPTPVPTPVPTPVAPVPAPVPAKKLEAKGGNHGAAWDDGFYEDVRKIYVGQGDSGVSFVKFEYDIGKKLVAGDGHGKMSLLGTEEFELDFPNEYIVSVEGCYDKVFGFEAEVVTMVKFKTNKRTSPPFGMDGGIPFVFEMKDHKIVGFHGKSGDYVHQVGVHVSPISKS
;
A
#
# COMPACT_ATOMS: atom_id res chain seq x y z
N MET A 1 -8.96 24.09 7.60
CA MET A 1 -8.26 25.39 7.66
C MET A 1 -6.77 25.11 7.57
N ALA A 2 -6.06 25.76 6.64
CA ALA A 2 -4.61 25.61 6.50
C ALA A 2 -3.90 26.39 7.62
N GLN A 3 -2.90 25.79 8.24
CA GLN A 3 -2.06 26.37 9.28
C GLN A 3 -0.64 26.53 8.74
N LYS A 4 -0.13 27.76 8.73
CA LYS A 4 1.27 28.07 8.40
C LYS A 4 2.11 28.10 9.69
N VAL A 5 3.23 27.40 9.73
CA VAL A 5 4.15 27.32 10.88
C VAL A 5 5.58 27.59 10.41
N GLY A 6 6.35 28.37 11.20
CA GLY A 6 7.69 28.84 10.83
C GLY A 6 7.69 30.10 9.94
N PRO A 7 8.78 30.42 9.23
CA PRO A 7 9.98 29.58 9.07
C PRO A 7 10.99 29.76 10.22
N PHE A 8 11.83 28.75 10.43
CA PHE A 8 12.92 28.74 11.40
C PHE A 8 14.26 28.70 10.66
N GLY A 9 15.21 29.54 11.05
CA GLY A 9 16.53 29.67 10.42
C GLY A 9 16.98 31.11 10.23
N GLY A 10 17.78 31.37 9.20
CA GLY A 10 18.31 32.68 8.86
C GLY A 10 17.39 33.56 8.02
N ASN A 11 17.80 34.81 7.84
CA ASN A 11 17.05 35.84 7.11
C ASN A 11 17.65 36.19 5.73
N LYS A 12 18.67 35.43 5.28
CA LYS A 12 19.25 35.53 3.94
C LYS A 12 18.51 34.63 2.95
N GLY A 13 19.05 34.47 1.74
CA GLY A 13 18.40 33.75 0.65
C GLY A 13 17.15 34.45 0.12
N ASP A 14 16.59 33.89 -0.96
CA ASP A 14 15.32 34.30 -1.54
C ASP A 14 14.17 33.58 -0.84
N ALA A 15 13.07 34.28 -0.62
CA ALA A 15 11.89 33.68 -0.02
C ALA A 15 11.20 32.75 -1.01
N PHE A 16 10.75 31.58 -0.53
CA PHE A 16 9.94 30.65 -1.31
C PHE A 16 8.69 30.25 -0.53
N ASP A 17 7.62 29.95 -1.25
CA ASP A 17 6.40 29.38 -0.70
C ASP A 17 5.76 28.50 -1.79
N ASP A 18 5.77 27.18 -1.57
CA ASP A 18 5.18 26.23 -2.50
C ASP A 18 3.65 26.32 -2.53
N GLY A 19 3.05 26.99 -1.54
CA GLY A 19 1.62 27.11 -1.38
C GLY A 19 0.95 25.80 -0.95
N VAL A 20 -0.38 25.82 -0.96
CA VAL A 20 -1.25 24.67 -0.62
C VAL A 20 -2.33 24.42 -1.68
N LEU A 21 -2.43 25.28 -2.69
CA LEU A 21 -3.51 25.27 -3.66
C LEU A 21 -3.14 24.33 -4.82
N GLY A 22 -3.80 23.18 -4.87
CA GLY A 22 -3.63 22.17 -5.91
C GLY A 22 -2.84 20.93 -5.48
N TYR A 23 -2.05 21.01 -4.41
CA TYR A 23 -1.37 19.84 -3.86
C TYR A 23 -2.29 19.06 -2.94
N THR A 24 -2.35 17.73 -3.07
CA THR A 24 -3.10 16.87 -2.12
C THR A 24 -2.20 16.13 -1.12
N GLY A 25 -0.87 16.18 -1.32
CA GLY A 25 0.12 15.81 -0.31
C GLY A 25 1.54 15.66 -0.85
N VAL A 26 2.46 15.25 0.02
CA VAL A 26 3.86 14.97 -0.30
C VAL A 26 4.07 13.47 -0.44
N LYS A 27 4.70 13.02 -1.53
CA LYS A 27 5.08 11.61 -1.73
C LYS A 27 6.51 11.34 -1.29
N LYS A 28 7.42 12.27 -1.57
CA LYS A 28 8.85 12.07 -1.31
C LYS A 28 9.53 13.39 -1.02
N VAL A 29 10.48 13.34 -0.10
CA VAL A 29 11.39 14.45 0.20
C VAL A 29 12.81 13.99 -0.08
N THR A 30 13.55 14.76 -0.86
CA THR A 30 14.97 14.57 -1.09
C THR A 30 15.71 15.75 -0.48
N VAL A 31 16.62 15.47 0.45
CA VAL A 31 17.42 16.51 1.13
C VAL A 31 18.86 16.41 0.65
N GLY A 32 19.41 17.53 0.20
CA GLY A 32 20.84 17.65 -0.04
C GLY A 32 21.56 18.09 1.22
N GLU A 33 22.67 17.42 1.53
CA GLU A 33 23.49 17.73 2.69
C GLU A 33 24.97 17.85 2.33
N ASN A 34 25.64 18.80 2.97
CA ASN A 34 27.08 18.98 2.89
C ASN A 34 27.67 19.24 4.28
N GLY A 35 29.00 19.44 4.36
CA GLY A 35 29.69 19.69 5.63
C GLY A 35 29.18 20.92 6.41
N ASN A 36 28.44 21.82 5.77
CA ASN A 36 27.87 23.00 6.40
C ASN A 36 26.42 22.82 6.87
N GLY A 37 25.70 21.77 6.48
CA GLY A 37 24.29 21.57 6.85
C GLY A 37 23.44 21.12 5.66
N VAL A 38 22.19 21.59 5.62
CA VAL A 38 21.26 21.31 4.51
C VAL A 38 21.45 22.36 3.41
N ASP A 39 21.80 21.92 2.21
CA ASP A 39 22.06 22.83 1.08
C ASP A 39 20.83 23.03 0.19
N CYS A 40 20.01 22.00 0.05
CA CYS A 40 18.79 22.02 -0.73
C CYS A 40 17.74 21.04 -0.20
N ILE A 41 16.50 21.29 -0.58
CA ILE A 41 15.38 20.38 -0.39
C ILE A 41 14.59 20.30 -1.69
N LYS A 42 14.28 19.09 -2.13
CA LYS A 42 13.45 18.78 -3.28
C LYS A 42 12.25 17.98 -2.80
N ILE A 43 11.06 18.39 -3.22
CA ILE A 43 9.80 17.82 -2.74
C ILE A 43 8.98 17.37 -3.95
N GLU A 44 8.54 16.12 -3.93
CA GLU A 44 7.57 15.60 -4.90
C GLU A 44 6.16 15.66 -4.29
N TYR A 45 5.35 16.57 -4.83
CA TYR A 45 3.96 16.78 -4.44
C TYR A 45 3.02 16.05 -5.39
N GLU A 46 1.93 15.50 -4.87
CA GLU A 46 0.80 15.07 -5.68
C GLU A 46 -0.08 16.27 -6.04
N LYS A 47 -0.43 16.38 -7.33
CA LYS A 47 -1.39 17.35 -7.88
C LYS A 47 -2.16 16.71 -9.03
N ASP A 48 -3.48 16.67 -8.90
CA ASP A 48 -4.42 16.19 -9.93
C ASP A 48 -4.06 14.80 -10.51
N GLY A 49 -3.64 13.86 -9.67
CA GLY A 49 -3.25 12.50 -10.06
C GLY A 49 -1.86 12.38 -10.66
N ARG A 50 -1.06 13.45 -10.66
CA ARG A 50 0.34 13.48 -11.13
C ARG A 50 1.27 13.95 -10.01
N PHE A 51 2.57 13.73 -10.19
CA PHE A 51 3.59 14.23 -9.27
C PHE A 51 4.34 15.41 -9.89
N GLU A 52 4.31 16.55 -9.20
CA GLU A 52 5.10 17.75 -9.52
C GLU A 52 6.26 17.86 -8.52
N THR A 53 7.38 18.45 -8.95
CA THR A 53 8.54 18.65 -8.08
C THR A 53 8.82 20.13 -7.86
N GLN A 54 9.04 20.53 -6.61
CA GLN A 54 9.63 21.81 -6.24
C GLN A 54 11.03 21.60 -5.64
N MET A 55 11.93 22.57 -5.84
CA MET A 55 13.30 22.49 -5.34
C MET A 55 13.77 23.86 -4.85
N HIS A 56 14.34 23.87 -3.64
CA HIS A 56 14.83 25.08 -2.98
C HIS A 56 16.27 24.86 -2.50
N GLY A 57 17.12 25.86 -2.67
CA GLY A 57 18.56 25.77 -2.38
C GLY A 57 19.40 25.29 -3.56
N SER A 58 20.66 24.96 -3.32
CA SER A 58 21.63 24.58 -4.36
C SER A 58 22.18 23.18 -4.11
N VAL A 59 22.22 22.33 -5.14
CA VAL A 59 22.78 20.97 -5.03
C VAL A 59 24.31 21.05 -5.02
N THR A 60 24.91 20.97 -3.84
CA THR A 60 26.37 20.99 -3.68
C THR A 60 26.90 19.74 -2.97
N GLY A 61 26.01 19.00 -2.31
CA GLY A 61 26.32 17.82 -1.52
C GLY A 61 25.60 16.55 -1.97
N ILE A 62 25.50 15.59 -1.06
CA ILE A 62 24.89 14.28 -1.33
C ILE A 62 23.38 14.39 -1.14
N LEU A 63 22.63 13.90 -2.12
CA LEU A 63 21.18 13.80 -2.04
C LEU A 63 20.78 12.52 -1.31
N LYS A 64 19.92 12.65 -0.30
CA LYS A 64 19.30 11.51 0.39
C LYS A 64 17.80 11.61 0.31
N GLU A 65 17.16 10.47 0.09
CA GLU A 65 15.71 10.41 -0.14
C GLU A 65 14.97 9.86 1.08
N PHE A 66 13.76 10.37 1.27
CA PHE A 66 12.76 9.88 2.20
C PHE A 66 11.42 9.75 1.49
N GLU A 67 11.09 8.53 1.09
CA GLU A 67 9.82 8.20 0.44
C GLU A 67 8.76 7.82 1.49
N LEU A 68 7.56 8.37 1.30
CA LEU A 68 6.38 8.09 2.10
C LEU A 68 5.54 7.01 1.40
N ASN A 69 4.87 6.16 2.18
CA ASN A 69 3.83 5.27 1.66
C ASN A 69 2.56 6.07 1.32
N TYR A 70 2.64 6.93 0.31
CA TYR A 70 1.56 7.80 -0.13
C TYR A 70 0.41 7.01 -0.79
N PRO A 71 -0.87 7.36 -0.58
CA PRO A 71 -1.38 8.50 0.21
C PRO A 71 -1.58 8.21 1.71
N ASP A 72 -1.38 6.96 2.14
CA ASP A 72 -1.69 6.48 3.50
C ASP A 72 -0.81 7.13 4.57
N GLU A 73 0.46 7.35 4.23
CA GLU A 73 1.45 7.99 5.07
C GLU A 73 1.68 9.43 4.65
N TYR A 74 1.74 10.32 5.63
CA TYR A 74 2.01 11.73 5.41
C TYR A 74 2.83 12.34 6.56
N ILE A 75 3.53 13.44 6.29
CA ILE A 75 4.35 14.14 7.29
C ILE A 75 3.45 14.94 8.23
N THR A 76 3.68 14.79 9.53
CA THR A 76 2.96 15.48 10.61
C THR A 76 3.82 16.53 11.33
N SER A 77 5.14 16.34 11.32
CA SER A 77 6.09 17.24 11.97
C SER A 77 7.46 17.21 11.30
N ILE A 78 8.13 18.35 11.28
CA ILE A 78 9.54 18.50 10.94
C ILE A 78 10.27 18.94 12.20
N GLN A 79 11.36 18.26 12.52
CA GLN A 79 12.27 18.65 13.58
C GLN A 79 13.62 18.96 12.95
N GLY A 80 14.35 19.90 13.52
CA GLY A 80 15.65 20.27 12.98
C GLY A 80 16.41 21.19 13.88
N THR A 81 17.59 21.57 13.41
CA THR A 81 18.44 22.57 14.06
C THR A 81 18.87 23.61 13.06
N TYR A 82 19.16 24.82 13.51
CA TYR A 82 19.83 25.84 12.71
C TYR A 82 20.98 26.48 13.50
N SER A 83 22.01 26.95 12.79
CA SER A 83 23.13 27.65 13.41
C SER A 83 23.75 28.66 12.45
N ASN A 84 24.48 29.62 13.01
CA ASN A 84 25.30 30.52 12.21
C ASN A 84 26.42 29.72 11.52
N VAL A 85 26.67 30.01 10.25
CA VAL A 85 27.77 29.44 9.47
C VAL A 85 28.54 30.57 8.79
N ALA A 86 29.79 30.76 9.22
CA ALA A 86 30.65 31.86 8.77
C ALA A 86 30.80 31.93 7.24
N ARG A 87 30.87 30.77 6.56
CA ARG A 87 30.98 30.68 5.09
C ARG A 87 29.85 31.42 4.37
N TYR A 88 28.64 31.38 4.92
CA TYR A 88 27.46 32.00 4.34
C TYR A 88 27.11 33.36 4.98
N ASN A 89 27.86 33.75 6.02
CA ASN A 89 27.60 34.95 6.83
C ASN A 89 26.12 35.04 7.27
N THR A 90 25.52 33.90 7.60
CA THR A 90 24.11 33.76 7.95
C THR A 90 23.86 32.51 8.77
N THR A 91 22.67 32.43 9.35
CA THR A 91 22.12 31.21 9.95
C THR A 91 21.55 30.32 8.86
N ILE A 92 21.89 29.04 8.88
CA ILE A 92 21.36 28.04 7.96
C ILE A 92 20.76 26.87 8.70
N VAL A 93 19.83 26.16 8.06
CA VAL A 93 19.29 24.91 8.56
C VAL A 93 20.39 23.86 8.53
N LYS A 94 20.68 23.31 9.70
CA LYS A 94 21.77 22.36 9.94
C LYS A 94 21.32 20.93 9.83
N THR A 95 20.16 20.62 10.41
CA THR A 95 19.58 19.28 10.36
C THR A 95 18.08 19.30 10.12
N LEU A 96 17.57 18.23 9.52
CA LEU A 96 16.14 17.98 9.32
C LEU A 96 15.81 16.52 9.60
N THR A 97 14.66 16.31 10.22
CA THR A 97 14.07 15.01 10.49
C THR A 97 12.55 15.12 10.34
N PHE A 98 11.93 14.17 9.65
CA PHE A 98 10.50 14.16 9.39
C PHE A 98 9.81 13.08 10.20
N LYS A 99 8.72 13.43 10.89
CA LYS A 99 7.81 12.49 11.56
C LYS A 99 6.54 12.32 10.73
N THR A 100 6.05 11.10 10.70
CA THR A 100 4.94 10.70 9.83
C THR A 100 3.69 10.32 10.62
N SER A 101 2.55 10.23 9.94
CA SER A 101 1.28 9.72 10.47
C SER A 101 1.36 8.24 10.89
N HIS A 102 2.33 7.49 10.36
CA HIS A 102 2.63 6.14 10.80
C HIS A 102 3.52 6.11 12.05
N GLY A 103 3.90 7.24 12.62
CA GLY A 103 4.74 7.29 13.83
C GLY A 103 6.22 6.96 13.58
N ARG A 104 6.61 6.58 12.35
CA ARG A 104 8.02 6.46 11.99
C ARG A 104 8.63 7.83 11.75
N THR A 105 9.93 7.90 11.99
CA THR A 105 10.76 9.08 11.84
C THR A 105 11.81 8.82 10.76
N SER A 106 12.06 9.78 9.87
CA SER A 106 13.11 9.67 8.86
C SER A 106 14.50 9.57 9.50
N PRO A 107 15.54 9.15 8.75
CA PRO A 107 16.92 9.48 9.13
C PRO A 107 17.07 11.00 9.33
N MET A 108 18.04 11.39 10.14
CA MET A 108 18.44 12.78 10.25
C MET A 108 19.25 13.16 9.01
N PHE A 109 18.83 14.23 8.34
CA PHE A 109 19.53 14.85 7.22
C PHE A 109 20.36 16.02 7.71
N GLY A 110 21.46 16.31 7.02
CA GLY A 110 22.34 17.42 7.33
C GLY A 110 23.42 17.07 8.35
N ASN A 111 24.04 18.08 8.95
CA ASN A 111 25.18 17.93 9.83
C ASN A 111 25.02 18.78 11.08
N THR A 112 25.15 18.17 12.26
CA THR A 112 24.98 18.85 13.55
C THR A 112 26.07 19.89 13.78
N ALA A 113 25.71 21.06 14.30
CA ALA A 113 26.68 22.03 14.80
C ALA A 113 26.85 21.90 16.32
N ILE A 114 28.06 22.18 16.81
CA ILE A 114 28.40 22.20 18.23
C ILE A 114 27.49 23.18 19.00
N PHE A 115 27.19 24.32 18.38
CA PHE A 115 26.24 25.31 18.88
C PHE A 115 25.13 25.47 17.85
N SER A 116 23.92 25.01 18.18
CA SER A 116 22.75 25.12 17.32
C SER A 116 21.49 25.35 18.15
N THR A 117 20.43 25.80 17.48
CA THR A 117 19.10 25.98 18.08
C THR A 117 18.14 25.00 17.44
N ASP A 118 17.45 24.25 18.29
CA ASP A 118 16.43 23.29 17.87
C ASP A 118 15.14 23.99 17.45
N PHE A 119 14.44 23.43 16.49
CA PHE A 119 13.10 23.85 16.11
C PHE A 119 12.20 22.66 15.81
N VAL A 120 10.90 22.88 15.99
CA VAL A 120 9.85 21.95 15.62
C VAL A 120 8.77 22.71 14.83
N VAL A 121 8.48 22.21 13.64
CA VAL A 121 7.40 22.67 12.76
C VAL A 121 6.35 21.57 12.76
N GLU A 122 5.25 21.76 13.48
CA GLU A 122 4.21 20.74 13.67
C GLU A 122 2.81 21.34 13.49
N GLY A 123 1.95 20.59 12.78
CA GLY A 123 0.55 20.95 12.60
C GLY A 123 -0.32 20.54 13.78
N LYS A 124 -1.35 21.34 14.11
CA LYS A 124 -2.29 21.01 15.18
C LYS A 124 -3.03 19.70 14.90
N ALA A 125 -3.21 18.87 15.94
CA ALA A 125 -4.02 17.66 15.91
C ALA A 125 -3.65 16.64 14.81
N GLY A 126 -2.35 16.50 14.50
CA GLY A 126 -1.89 15.52 13.49
C GLY A 126 -2.18 15.93 12.06
N ALA A 127 -2.29 17.23 11.81
CA ALA A 127 -2.50 17.80 10.49
C ALA A 127 -1.42 17.36 9.49
N LYS A 128 -1.83 17.22 8.23
CA LYS A 128 -0.99 16.77 7.12
C LYS A 128 -0.18 17.95 6.58
N LEU A 129 1.13 17.76 6.39
CA LEU A 129 1.95 18.73 5.66
C LEU A 129 1.56 18.73 4.18
N MET A 130 1.24 19.92 3.66
CA MET A 130 0.78 20.13 2.28
C MET A 130 1.73 20.95 1.42
N GLY A 131 2.62 21.72 2.05
CA GLY A 131 3.54 22.60 1.34
C GLY A 131 4.65 23.09 2.26
N PHE A 132 5.78 23.46 1.67
CA PHE A 132 6.90 24.08 2.35
C PHE A 132 6.96 25.57 2.03
N HIS A 133 7.46 26.36 2.97
CA HIS A 133 7.82 27.76 2.74
C HIS A 133 9.09 28.08 3.52
N GLY A 134 9.82 29.11 3.14
CA GLY A 134 11.09 29.39 3.77
C GLY A 134 11.93 30.38 3.00
N ARG A 135 13.25 30.24 3.17
CA ARG A 135 14.25 31.03 2.47
C ARG A 135 15.40 30.13 2.03
N SER A 136 15.88 30.32 0.81
CA SER A 136 17.00 29.55 0.27
C SER A 136 17.83 30.33 -0.73
N GLY A 137 19.11 29.99 -0.83
CA GLY A 137 20.01 30.45 -1.89
C GLY A 137 21.05 29.38 -2.18
N SER A 138 22.31 29.65 -1.81
CA SER A 138 23.38 28.63 -1.86
C SER A 138 23.23 27.53 -0.80
N ALA A 139 22.34 27.72 0.18
CA ALA A 139 21.95 26.74 1.18
C ALA A 139 20.47 26.94 1.55
N LEU A 140 19.92 26.06 2.39
CA LEU A 140 18.60 26.26 2.99
C LEU A 140 18.73 27.17 4.22
N ASP A 141 18.43 28.46 4.05
CA ASP A 141 18.57 29.46 5.12
C ASP A 141 17.52 29.25 6.22
N ALA A 142 16.24 29.09 5.83
CA ALA A 142 15.14 28.89 6.76
C ALA A 142 14.04 28.02 6.18
N ILE A 143 13.31 27.29 7.05
CA ILE A 143 12.24 26.39 6.64
C ILE A 143 11.05 26.44 7.58
N GLY A 144 9.87 26.39 6.97
CA GLY A 144 8.57 26.25 7.61
C GLY A 144 7.68 25.38 6.73
N ALA A 145 6.46 25.14 7.20
CA ALA A 145 5.51 24.33 6.47
C ALA A 145 4.08 24.84 6.61
N HIS A 146 3.27 24.47 5.63
CA HIS A 146 1.83 24.58 5.66
C HIS A 146 1.24 23.22 5.98
N PHE A 147 0.37 23.20 6.98
CA PHE A 147 -0.39 22.04 7.40
C PHE A 147 -1.85 22.23 7.06
N PHE A 148 -2.53 21.16 6.65
CA PHE A 148 -3.97 21.16 6.52
C PHE A 148 -4.55 20.16 7.51
N ALA A 149 -5.60 20.57 8.22
CA ALA A 149 -6.29 19.72 9.18
C ALA A 149 -6.66 18.40 8.50
N SER A 150 -5.95 17.34 8.88
CA SER A 150 -6.21 15.99 8.42
C SER A 150 -6.96 15.32 9.56
N THR A 151 -8.26 15.16 9.38
CA THR A 151 -9.00 14.19 10.19
C THR A 151 -8.61 12.81 9.67
N SER A 152 -7.38 12.37 9.95
CA SER A 152 -7.00 11.02 9.54
C SER A 152 -7.98 10.07 10.22
N PRO A 153 -8.71 9.29 9.42
CA PRO A 153 -9.64 8.31 9.95
C PRO A 153 -8.87 7.25 10.76
N LEU A 154 -7.55 7.10 10.51
CA LEU A 154 -6.72 6.10 11.15
C LEU A 154 -6.34 6.50 12.58
N LYS A 155 -6.56 5.57 13.52
CA LYS A 155 -6.13 5.66 14.92
C LYS A 155 -5.00 4.67 15.18
N HIS A 156 -4.10 5.05 16.07
CA HIS A 156 -2.96 4.22 16.48
C HIS A 156 -2.97 4.05 18.00
N ILE A 157 -2.78 2.82 18.45
CA ILE A 157 -2.52 2.50 19.86
C ILE A 157 -1.10 1.97 19.96
N GLU A 158 -0.26 2.69 20.71
CA GLU A 158 1.13 2.32 20.99
C GLU A 158 1.25 0.93 21.62
N PRO A 159 2.34 0.19 21.36
CA PRO A 159 2.54 -1.14 21.91
C PRO A 159 2.43 -1.20 23.45
N ARG A 160 1.60 -2.13 23.94
CA ARG A 160 1.43 -2.43 25.37
C ARG A 160 2.25 -3.67 25.74
N GLY A 161 3.05 -3.57 26.79
CA GLY A 161 3.97 -4.62 27.25
C GLY A 161 5.32 -4.04 27.70
N GLY A 162 6.38 -4.81 27.55
CA GLY A 162 7.76 -4.44 27.87
C GLY A 162 8.39 -3.41 26.92
N PHE A 163 9.39 -2.69 27.45
CA PHE A 163 10.10 -1.63 26.71
C PHE A 163 11.32 -2.11 25.90
N GLY A 164 11.83 -3.31 26.16
CA GLY A 164 13.00 -3.87 25.47
C GLY A 164 12.65 -4.57 24.15
N GLY A 165 13.65 -4.74 23.26
CA GLY A 165 13.50 -5.52 22.03
C GLY A 165 13.55 -4.74 20.72
N ASN A 166 13.50 -5.47 19.61
CA ASN A 166 13.43 -4.91 18.26
C ASN A 166 11.98 -4.51 17.94
N ALA A 167 11.77 -3.22 17.67
CA ALA A 167 10.47 -2.70 17.26
C ALA A 167 10.15 -3.08 15.81
N TRP A 168 8.87 -3.29 15.53
CA TRP A 168 8.35 -3.58 14.20
C TRP A 168 6.96 -2.96 14.03
N ASP A 169 6.61 -2.69 12.78
CA ASP A 169 5.32 -2.16 12.38
C ASP A 169 4.99 -2.72 11.00
N ASP A 170 3.85 -3.41 10.89
CA ASP A 170 3.41 -3.98 9.62
C ASP A 170 2.83 -2.90 8.69
N GLY A 171 2.46 -1.73 9.23
CA GLY A 171 1.79 -0.69 8.46
C GLY A 171 0.26 -0.86 8.44
N VAL A 172 -0.38 -0.29 7.42
CA VAL A 172 -1.85 -0.21 7.30
C VAL A 172 -2.33 -1.02 6.11
N TYR A 173 -3.41 -1.78 6.32
CA TYR A 173 -4.04 -2.66 5.35
C TYR A 173 -5.56 -2.48 5.37
N ASP A 174 -6.27 -3.15 4.47
CA ASP A 174 -7.74 -3.07 4.46
C ASP A 174 -8.34 -3.88 5.60
N GLY A 175 -7.71 -4.98 6.02
CA GLY A 175 -8.18 -5.75 7.15
C GLY A 175 -7.33 -6.98 7.44
N VAL A 176 -7.67 -7.69 8.51
CA VAL A 176 -6.99 -8.92 8.94
C VAL A 176 -7.84 -10.13 8.55
N SER A 177 -7.28 -11.07 7.79
CA SER A 177 -7.97 -12.30 7.34
C SER A 177 -7.56 -13.55 8.12
N LYS A 178 -6.33 -13.57 8.67
CA LYS A 178 -5.84 -14.71 9.46
C LYS A 178 -4.83 -14.25 10.50
N ILE A 179 -4.93 -14.85 11.67
CA ILE A 179 -4.03 -14.65 12.80
C ILE A 179 -3.51 -16.01 13.22
N SER A 180 -2.19 -16.14 13.38
CA SER A 180 -1.54 -17.32 13.92
C SER A 180 -0.69 -16.87 15.11
N VAL A 181 -0.84 -17.54 16.25
CA VAL A 181 -0.11 -17.20 17.47
C VAL A 181 0.58 -18.46 17.98
N GLY A 182 1.88 -18.40 18.20
CA GLY A 182 2.70 -19.51 18.69
C GLY A 182 3.26 -19.20 20.08
N LEU A 183 3.45 -20.25 20.87
CA LEU A 183 3.99 -20.14 22.22
C LEU A 183 5.49 -20.44 22.23
N ASN A 184 6.23 -19.75 23.09
CA ASN A 184 7.61 -20.07 23.44
C ASN A 184 7.77 -20.00 24.96
N CYS A 185 8.22 -21.10 25.57
CA CYS A 185 8.38 -21.21 27.03
C CYS A 185 7.15 -20.76 27.86
N GLY A 186 5.94 -20.96 27.34
CA GLY A 186 4.68 -20.61 28.01
C GLY A 186 4.17 -19.17 27.78
N ASN A 187 4.95 -18.31 27.12
CA ASN A 187 4.55 -16.96 26.70
C ASN A 187 4.29 -16.91 25.19
N ILE A 188 3.78 -15.79 24.68
CA ILE A 188 3.60 -15.58 23.25
C ILE A 188 4.97 -15.41 22.60
N GLY A 189 5.40 -16.44 21.87
CA GLY A 189 6.71 -16.49 21.20
C GLY A 189 6.68 -16.04 19.76
N TYR A 190 5.50 -15.99 19.16
CA TYR A 190 5.33 -15.81 17.73
C TYR A 190 3.93 -15.28 17.41
N VAL A 191 3.87 -14.32 16.49
CA VAL A 191 2.63 -13.88 15.85
C VAL A 191 2.83 -13.77 14.35
N ARG A 192 1.83 -14.22 13.59
CA ARG A 192 1.76 -14.01 12.15
C ARG A 192 0.38 -13.49 11.79
N PHE A 193 0.37 -12.43 11.02
CA PHE A 193 -0.84 -11.79 10.51
C PHE A 193 -0.87 -11.93 8.99
N LYS A 194 -2.04 -12.30 8.47
CA LYS A 194 -2.34 -12.23 7.04
C LYS A 194 -3.33 -11.08 6.83
N TYR A 195 -2.85 -10.01 6.24
CA TYR A 195 -3.65 -8.83 5.91
C TYR A 195 -4.23 -8.93 4.51
N VAL A 196 -5.31 -8.20 4.26
CA VAL A 196 -5.93 -7.98 2.95
C VAL A 196 -5.56 -6.57 2.48
N LYS A 197 -5.13 -6.41 1.22
CA LYS A 197 -4.87 -5.11 0.58
C LYS A 197 -5.31 -5.16 -0.87
N GLY A 198 -6.40 -4.49 -1.20
CA GLY A 198 -7.18 -4.73 -2.41
C GLY A 198 -7.60 -6.20 -2.50
N SER A 199 -7.37 -6.84 -3.63
CA SER A 199 -7.55 -8.28 -3.83
C SER A 199 -6.38 -9.14 -3.34
N THR A 200 -5.26 -8.53 -2.91
CA THR A 200 -4.06 -9.26 -2.49
C THR A 200 -4.05 -9.54 -0.99
N SER A 201 -3.14 -10.41 -0.56
CA SER A 201 -2.92 -10.66 0.86
C SER A 201 -1.45 -10.68 1.22
N VAL A 202 -1.08 -9.96 2.26
CA VAL A 202 0.30 -9.80 2.71
C VAL A 202 0.48 -10.51 4.05
N ARG A 203 1.63 -11.18 4.25
CA ARG A 203 1.92 -11.91 5.49
C ARG A 203 3.10 -11.27 6.20
N HIS A 204 2.90 -10.94 7.47
CA HIS A 204 3.95 -10.49 8.37
C HIS A 204 4.08 -11.47 9.53
N SER A 205 5.33 -11.77 9.91
CA SER A 205 5.63 -12.75 10.96
C SER A 205 6.67 -12.17 11.91
N HIS A 206 6.42 -12.30 13.21
CA HIS A 206 7.26 -11.75 14.28
C HIS A 206 7.50 -12.82 15.32
N GLY A 207 8.76 -12.98 15.75
CA GLY A 207 9.18 -14.04 16.67
C GLY A 207 9.60 -15.34 15.97
N LYS A 208 9.85 -16.40 16.75
CA LYS A 208 10.39 -17.68 16.25
C LYS A 208 9.28 -18.73 16.09
N MET A 209 9.16 -19.30 14.90
CA MET A 209 8.06 -20.16 14.49
C MET A 209 7.96 -21.46 15.34
N SER A 210 6.74 -21.73 15.81
CA SER A 210 6.28 -22.98 16.43
C SER A 210 4.86 -23.24 15.89
N GLU A 211 4.56 -24.45 15.39
CA GLU A 211 3.25 -24.79 14.80
C GLU A 211 2.15 -24.95 15.87
N GLU A 212 0.85 -24.81 15.56
CA GLU A 212 0.07 -23.55 15.60
C GLU A 212 -1.09 -23.68 16.63
N PRO A 213 -1.68 -22.58 17.11
CA PRO A 213 -3.10 -22.35 16.76
C PRO A 213 -3.41 -21.16 15.83
N LYS A 214 -4.46 -21.32 15.00
CA LYS A 214 -4.95 -20.41 13.93
C LYS A 214 -6.30 -19.79 14.30
N PHE A 215 -6.47 -18.50 14.03
CA PHE A 215 -7.77 -17.82 14.04
C PHE A 215 -8.04 -17.17 12.67
N LYS A 216 -9.08 -17.64 11.97
CA LYS A 216 -9.49 -17.12 10.66
C LYS A 216 -10.61 -16.10 10.84
N VAL A 217 -10.48 -14.97 10.15
CA VAL A 217 -11.44 -13.88 10.13
C VAL A 217 -12.02 -13.78 8.72
N ASP A 218 -13.35 -13.76 8.61
CA ASP A 218 -14.08 -13.73 7.34
C ASP A 218 -14.18 -12.31 6.76
N TYR A 219 -13.04 -11.67 6.49
CA TYR A 219 -12.99 -10.32 5.92
C TYR A 219 -13.50 -10.31 4.46
N PRO A 220 -14.33 -9.33 4.03
CA PRO A 220 -14.75 -8.12 4.75
C PRO A 220 -16.02 -8.26 5.61
N ASN A 221 -16.73 -9.39 5.53
CA ASN A 221 -17.99 -9.62 6.25
C ASN A 221 -17.81 -9.62 7.78
N GLU A 222 -16.59 -9.90 8.23
CA GLU A 222 -16.17 -9.91 9.61
C GLU A 222 -14.77 -9.30 9.72
N TYR A 223 -14.56 -8.49 10.75
CA TYR A 223 -13.30 -7.81 11.00
C TYR A 223 -12.98 -7.83 12.49
N VAL A 224 -11.71 -7.68 12.83
CA VAL A 224 -11.25 -7.62 14.23
C VAL A 224 -11.59 -6.24 14.80
N THR A 225 -12.26 -6.22 15.94
CA THR A 225 -12.69 -4.99 16.63
C THR A 225 -11.81 -4.68 17.83
N SER A 226 -11.30 -5.71 18.51
CA SER A 226 -10.40 -5.52 19.64
C SER A 226 -9.48 -6.71 19.86
N VAL A 227 -8.35 -6.43 20.49
CA VAL A 227 -7.44 -7.44 21.04
C VAL A 227 -7.32 -7.22 22.54
N GLU A 228 -7.48 -8.30 23.30
CA GLU A 228 -7.22 -8.33 24.73
C GLU A 228 -6.01 -9.21 24.97
N GLY A 229 -5.14 -8.81 25.89
CA GLY A 229 -3.99 -9.63 26.25
C GLY A 229 -3.50 -9.37 27.66
N THR A 230 -2.57 -10.21 28.11
CA THR A 230 -1.82 -9.98 29.34
C THR A 230 -0.33 -9.96 29.10
N TYR A 231 0.42 -9.29 29.97
CA TYR A 231 1.89 -9.33 29.98
C TYR A 231 2.42 -9.50 31.42
N ASN A 232 3.55 -10.19 31.55
CA ASN A 232 4.17 -10.46 32.84
C ASN A 232 5.06 -9.31 33.34
N PHE A 233 5.66 -9.46 34.52
CA PHE A 233 6.55 -8.44 35.11
C PHE A 233 7.79 -8.14 34.27
N CYS A 234 8.29 -9.11 33.49
CA CYS A 234 9.40 -8.90 32.55
C CYS A 234 8.97 -8.14 31.28
N GLY A 235 7.65 -7.93 31.10
CA GLY A 235 7.06 -7.26 29.96
C GLY A 235 6.67 -8.19 28.83
N ASP A 236 6.90 -9.50 28.90
CA ASP A 236 6.52 -10.41 27.81
C ASP A 236 5.00 -10.61 27.77
N VAL A 237 4.43 -10.58 26.57
CA VAL A 237 3.02 -10.89 26.34
C VAL A 237 2.78 -12.37 26.61
N THR A 238 1.87 -12.65 27.54
CA THR A 238 1.58 -14.00 28.05
C THR A 238 0.30 -14.59 27.50
N SER A 239 -0.67 -13.75 27.15
CA SER A 239 -1.86 -14.20 26.42
C SER A 239 -2.42 -13.16 25.45
N LEU A 240 -3.15 -13.67 24.44
CA LEU A 240 -3.89 -12.88 23.47
C LEU A 240 -5.25 -13.50 23.20
N THR A 241 -6.26 -12.66 23.02
CA THR A 241 -7.61 -13.01 22.59
C THR A 241 -8.12 -11.94 21.64
N PHE A 242 -8.71 -12.35 20.52
CA PHE A 242 -9.21 -11.47 19.47
C PHE A 242 -10.73 -11.49 19.45
N LYS A 243 -11.36 -10.32 19.40
CA LYS A 243 -12.82 -10.17 19.24
C LYS A 243 -13.14 -9.59 17.87
N THR A 244 -14.24 -10.03 17.28
CA THR A 244 -14.64 -9.63 15.93
C THR A 244 -15.98 -8.90 15.90
N SER A 245 -16.31 -8.28 14.77
CA SER A 245 -17.57 -7.58 14.53
C SER A 245 -18.81 -8.48 14.57
N LYS A 246 -18.66 -9.78 14.31
CA LYS A 246 -19.74 -10.78 14.47
C LYS A 246 -19.88 -11.29 15.91
N GLY A 247 -19.18 -10.68 16.87
CA GLY A 247 -19.18 -11.11 18.28
C GLY A 247 -18.42 -12.41 18.54
N ARG A 248 -17.66 -12.92 17.56
CA ARG A 248 -16.81 -14.10 17.77
C ARG A 248 -15.60 -13.71 18.61
N VAL A 249 -15.17 -14.64 19.45
CA VAL A 249 -13.96 -14.54 20.27
C VAL A 249 -13.04 -15.68 19.86
N SER A 250 -11.76 -15.40 19.62
CA SER A 250 -10.78 -16.45 19.35
C SER A 250 -10.58 -17.36 20.56
N PRO A 251 -9.97 -18.55 20.39
CA PRO A 251 -9.36 -19.24 21.51
C PRO A 251 -8.40 -18.31 22.26
N GLU A 252 -8.26 -18.52 23.57
CA GLU A 252 -7.20 -17.86 24.33
C GLU A 252 -5.86 -18.45 23.90
N PHE A 253 -4.98 -17.60 23.38
CA PHE A 253 -3.63 -17.98 23.04
C PHE A 253 -2.74 -17.73 24.25
N GLY A 254 -1.99 -18.74 24.70
CA GLY A 254 -1.13 -18.64 25.87
C GLY A 254 -1.89 -18.81 27.18
N LYS A 255 -1.36 -18.27 28.27
CA LYS A 255 -1.97 -18.37 29.61
C LYS A 255 -2.04 -16.99 30.25
N ALA A 256 -3.26 -16.48 30.44
CA ALA A 256 -3.48 -15.19 31.09
C ALA A 256 -2.74 -15.10 32.42
N SER A 257 -1.78 -14.18 32.49
CA SER A 257 -0.95 -13.94 33.68
C SER A 257 -0.31 -12.56 33.63
N GLY A 258 -0.30 -11.87 34.78
CA GLY A 258 0.21 -10.50 34.90
C GLY A 258 -0.84 -9.43 34.58
N SER A 259 -0.40 -8.32 33.99
CA SER A 259 -1.23 -7.12 33.75
C SER A 259 -2.02 -7.24 32.45
N LYS A 260 -3.29 -6.82 32.46
CA LYS A 260 -4.16 -6.83 31.28
C LYS A 260 -3.98 -5.57 30.43
N PHE A 261 -4.11 -5.71 29.12
CA PHE A 261 -4.24 -4.60 28.19
C PHE A 261 -5.34 -4.87 27.15
N VAL A 262 -5.90 -3.79 26.61
CA VAL A 262 -6.93 -3.83 25.57
C VAL A 262 -6.53 -2.88 24.46
N LEU A 263 -6.55 -3.37 23.23
CA LEU A 263 -6.40 -2.59 22.00
C LEU A 263 -7.77 -2.53 21.35
N ALA A 264 -8.48 -1.41 21.52
CA ALA A 264 -9.80 -1.20 20.94
C ALA A 264 -10.04 0.28 20.67
N VAL A 265 -10.65 0.58 19.53
CA VAL A 265 -11.13 1.92 19.19
C VAL A 265 -12.59 1.79 18.78
N LYS A 266 -13.47 2.56 19.44
CA LYS A 266 -14.91 2.53 19.16
C LYS A 266 -15.16 2.91 17.70
N ASP A 267 -16.09 2.20 17.04
CA ASP A 267 -16.50 2.44 15.65
C ASP A 267 -15.37 2.27 14.60
N HIS A 268 -14.30 1.56 14.97
CA HIS A 268 -13.17 1.28 14.09
C HIS A 268 -12.87 -0.22 14.03
N MET A 269 -12.27 -0.65 12.93
CA MET A 269 -11.74 -1.99 12.72
C MET A 269 -10.22 -1.98 12.74
N LEU A 270 -9.61 -3.09 13.16
CA LEU A 270 -8.17 -3.26 13.20
C LEU A 270 -7.62 -3.54 11.80
N VAL A 271 -6.65 -2.73 11.38
CA VAL A 271 -6.08 -2.71 10.02
C VAL A 271 -4.57 -2.94 9.98
N GLY A 272 -3.93 -3.11 11.13
CA GLY A 272 -2.49 -3.34 11.20
C GLY A 272 -2.02 -3.57 12.63
N PHE A 273 -0.91 -4.26 12.78
CA PHE A 273 -0.24 -4.47 14.06
C PHE A 273 1.16 -3.85 14.06
N CYS A 274 1.58 -3.43 15.24
CA CYS A 274 2.95 -3.04 15.53
C CYS A 274 3.35 -3.64 16.88
N GLY A 275 4.64 -3.73 17.17
CA GLY A 275 5.07 -4.38 18.40
C GLY A 275 6.56 -4.40 18.61
N ARG A 276 6.99 -5.22 19.56
CA ARG A 276 8.39 -5.43 19.93
C ARG A 276 8.66 -6.90 20.22
N ASN A 277 9.80 -7.41 19.75
CA ASN A 277 10.27 -8.75 20.08
C ASN A 277 11.43 -8.68 21.07
N GLY A 278 11.34 -9.41 22.18
CA GLY A 278 12.29 -9.39 23.27
C GLY A 278 13.65 -10.01 22.90
N LEU A 279 14.71 -9.49 23.53
CA LEU A 279 16.11 -9.81 23.19
C LEU A 279 16.58 -11.19 23.71
N ILE A 280 16.06 -11.66 24.85
CA ILE A 280 16.63 -12.80 25.58
C ILE A 280 15.94 -14.12 25.21
N LEU A 281 14.62 -14.09 24.96
CA LEU A 281 13.82 -15.30 24.71
C LEU A 281 13.08 -15.26 23.36
N ASN A 282 13.29 -14.24 22.53
CA ASN A 282 12.57 -14.03 21.26
C ASN A 282 11.04 -14.04 21.42
N CYS A 283 10.53 -13.70 22.61
CA CYS A 283 9.10 -13.58 22.89
C CYS A 283 8.55 -12.25 22.36
N LEU A 284 7.25 -12.19 22.13
CA LEU A 284 6.55 -10.95 21.89
C LEU A 284 6.54 -10.14 23.19
N SER A 285 7.25 -9.02 23.21
CA SER A 285 7.36 -8.16 24.39
C SER A 285 6.35 -7.03 24.40
N ALA A 286 5.84 -6.58 23.26
CA ALA A 286 4.74 -5.62 23.26
C ALA A 286 3.92 -5.73 21.98
N LEU A 287 2.63 -5.42 22.08
CA LEU A 287 1.72 -5.39 20.94
C LEU A 287 0.89 -4.11 20.94
N GLY A 288 0.87 -3.44 19.80
CA GLY A 288 0.05 -2.28 19.48
C GLY A 288 -0.73 -2.53 18.19
N ALA A 289 -1.60 -1.60 17.83
CA ALA A 289 -2.51 -1.80 16.69
C ALA A 289 -2.89 -0.48 16.01
N ARG A 290 -3.20 -0.59 14.73
CA ARG A 290 -3.75 0.47 13.88
C ARG A 290 -5.21 0.17 13.59
N PHE A 291 -6.03 1.23 13.57
CA PHE A 291 -7.47 1.14 13.44
C PHE A 291 -7.95 2.10 12.36
N ALA A 292 -8.81 1.65 11.46
CA ALA A 292 -9.53 2.49 10.51
C ALA A 292 -11.01 2.53 10.90
N PRO A 293 -11.77 3.59 10.61
CA PRO A 293 -13.20 3.61 10.82
C PRO A 293 -13.79 2.43 10.06
N VAL A 294 -14.77 1.76 10.67
CA VAL A 294 -15.51 0.74 9.95
C VAL A 294 -16.07 1.42 8.70
N PRO A 295 -15.85 0.86 7.49
CA PRO A 295 -16.51 1.37 6.31
C PRO A 295 -17.99 1.43 6.61
N THR A 296 -18.57 2.63 6.67
CA THR A 296 -20.02 2.76 6.77
C THR A 296 -20.57 1.94 5.62
N PRO A 297 -21.42 0.91 5.86
CA PRO A 297 -22.13 0.30 4.76
C PRO A 297 -22.81 1.46 4.06
N VAL A 298 -22.39 1.75 2.83
CA VAL A 298 -23.17 2.63 1.97
C VAL A 298 -24.54 1.98 2.01
N PRO A 299 -25.58 2.67 2.53
CA PRO A 299 -26.90 2.08 2.61
C PRO A 299 -27.20 1.61 1.20
N THR A 300 -27.39 0.29 1.03
CA THR A 300 -27.87 -0.26 -0.22
C THR A 300 -29.10 0.58 -0.56
N PRO A 301 -29.10 1.34 -1.67
CA PRO A 301 -30.21 2.22 -1.94
C PRO A 301 -31.46 1.36 -1.93
N VAL A 302 -32.41 1.73 -1.07
CA VAL A 302 -33.77 1.18 -1.10
C VAL A 302 -34.21 1.25 -2.57
N PRO A 303 -34.70 0.15 -3.16
CA PRO A 303 -35.09 0.14 -4.57
C PRO A 303 -36.25 1.11 -4.74
N THR A 304 -35.92 2.35 -5.08
CA THR A 304 -36.87 3.33 -5.60
C THR A 304 -37.13 2.91 -7.04
N PRO A 305 -38.37 2.95 -7.56
CA PRO A 305 -38.65 2.55 -8.92
C PRO A 305 -37.86 3.46 -9.88
N VAL A 306 -36.73 2.97 -10.37
CA VAL A 306 -35.95 3.65 -11.39
C VAL A 306 -36.61 3.32 -12.72
N ALA A 307 -36.89 4.34 -13.52
CA ALA A 307 -37.20 4.21 -14.94
C ALA A 307 -36.21 3.23 -15.60
N PRO A 308 -36.64 2.43 -16.60
CA PRO A 308 -35.89 1.27 -17.05
C PRO A 308 -34.44 1.64 -17.38
N VAL A 309 -33.52 1.12 -16.56
CA VAL A 309 -32.11 0.99 -16.89
C VAL A 309 -32.07 0.21 -18.20
N PRO A 310 -31.32 0.66 -19.23
CA PRO A 310 -31.13 -0.14 -20.44
C PRO A 310 -30.58 -1.50 -20.00
N ALA A 311 -31.26 -2.57 -20.43
CA ALA A 311 -30.96 -3.94 -20.02
C ALA A 311 -29.45 -4.25 -20.12
N PRO A 312 -28.89 -5.07 -19.22
CA PRO A 312 -27.53 -5.56 -19.36
C PRO A 312 -27.42 -6.28 -20.70
N VAL A 313 -26.46 -5.83 -21.51
CA VAL A 313 -26.05 -6.55 -22.72
C VAL A 313 -25.74 -8.00 -22.31
N PRO A 314 -26.24 -9.03 -23.01
CA PRO A 314 -26.14 -10.42 -22.56
C PRO A 314 -24.68 -10.88 -22.65
N ALA A 315 -23.92 -10.65 -21.59
CA ALA A 315 -22.53 -11.04 -21.51
C ALA A 315 -22.42 -12.47 -20.93
N LYS A 316 -21.62 -13.32 -21.58
CA LYS A 316 -21.47 -14.74 -21.26
C LYS A 316 -20.05 -15.02 -20.74
N LYS A 317 -19.96 -15.76 -19.62
CA LYS A 317 -18.71 -16.29 -19.08
C LYS A 317 -18.35 -17.59 -19.81
N LEU A 318 -17.16 -17.65 -20.43
CA LEU A 318 -16.63 -18.89 -21.02
C LEU A 318 -15.79 -19.65 -19.99
N GLU A 319 -15.75 -20.99 -20.09
CA GLU A 319 -14.97 -21.83 -19.16
C GLU A 319 -13.47 -21.57 -19.30
N ALA A 320 -12.78 -21.39 -18.18
CA ALA A 320 -11.34 -21.14 -18.17
C ALA A 320 -10.53 -22.39 -18.56
N LYS A 321 -9.34 -22.17 -19.13
CA LYS A 321 -8.38 -23.19 -19.58
C LYS A 321 -7.04 -22.99 -18.87
N GLY A 322 -6.37 -24.09 -18.54
CA GLY A 322 -5.13 -24.10 -17.76
C GLY A 322 -5.17 -25.06 -16.56
N GLY A 323 -4.15 -24.94 -15.70
CA GLY A 323 -4.00 -25.71 -14.47
C GLY A 323 -4.95 -25.29 -13.35
N ASN A 324 -5.11 -26.17 -12.37
CA ASN A 324 -6.12 -26.01 -11.32
C ASN A 324 -5.62 -25.39 -9.99
N HIS A 325 -4.38 -24.89 -10.01
CA HIS A 325 -3.68 -24.33 -8.86
C HIS A 325 -3.80 -22.80 -8.78
N GLY A 326 -3.48 -22.22 -7.63
CA GLY A 326 -3.56 -20.78 -7.38
C GLY A 326 -4.93 -20.31 -6.88
N ALA A 327 -4.99 -19.04 -6.48
CA ALA A 327 -6.22 -18.38 -6.08
C ALA A 327 -7.05 -18.04 -7.33
N ALA A 328 -8.36 -18.29 -7.27
CA ALA A 328 -9.28 -17.89 -8.32
C ALA A 328 -9.48 -16.38 -8.31
N TRP A 329 -9.60 -15.79 -9.49
CA TRP A 329 -9.87 -14.37 -9.70
C TRP A 329 -10.88 -14.22 -10.85
N ASP A 330 -11.66 -13.14 -10.80
CA ASP A 330 -12.64 -12.80 -11.83
C ASP A 330 -12.83 -11.29 -11.80
N ASP A 331 -12.40 -10.60 -12.86
CA ASP A 331 -12.52 -9.15 -12.95
C ASP A 331 -13.97 -8.71 -13.19
N GLY A 332 -14.83 -9.62 -13.67
CA GLY A 332 -16.22 -9.33 -14.00
C GLY A 332 -16.42 -8.85 -15.45
N PHE A 333 -17.60 -8.27 -15.70
CA PHE A 333 -18.04 -7.84 -17.03
C PHE A 333 -17.91 -6.33 -17.18
N TYR A 334 -17.26 -5.89 -18.27
CA TYR A 334 -17.07 -4.47 -18.58
C TYR A 334 -17.67 -4.12 -19.96
N GLU A 335 -17.59 -2.86 -20.36
CA GLU A 335 -18.03 -2.45 -21.71
C GLU A 335 -16.98 -2.83 -22.76
N ASP A 336 -15.70 -2.60 -22.47
CA ASP A 336 -14.56 -2.89 -23.33
C ASP A 336 -13.26 -3.08 -22.54
N VAL A 337 -12.27 -3.71 -23.18
CA VAL A 337 -10.88 -3.79 -22.69
C VAL A 337 -10.05 -2.71 -23.39
N ARG A 338 -9.33 -1.91 -22.62
CA ARG A 338 -8.51 -0.79 -23.12
C ARG A 338 -7.04 -1.14 -23.24
N LYS A 339 -6.51 -1.82 -22.24
CA LYS A 339 -5.08 -2.11 -22.16
C LYS A 339 -4.83 -3.42 -21.44
N ILE A 340 -3.83 -4.15 -21.92
CA ILE A 340 -3.41 -5.44 -21.39
C ILE A 340 -1.95 -5.33 -20.97
N TYR A 341 -1.63 -5.87 -19.80
CA TYR A 341 -0.29 -5.97 -19.27
C TYR A 341 0.01 -7.44 -19.06
N VAL A 342 1.10 -7.93 -19.63
CA VAL A 342 1.56 -9.32 -19.45
C VAL A 342 2.98 -9.31 -18.92
N GLY A 343 3.18 -9.88 -17.74
CA GLY A 343 4.48 -10.13 -17.15
C GLY A 343 4.93 -11.57 -17.43
N GLN A 344 6.13 -11.69 -17.97
CA GLN A 344 6.76 -12.99 -18.24
C GLN A 344 7.66 -13.40 -17.07
N GLY A 345 7.65 -14.70 -16.75
CA GLY A 345 8.60 -15.33 -15.84
C GLY A 345 9.45 -16.37 -16.58
N ASP A 346 10.35 -17.03 -15.85
CA ASP A 346 11.34 -17.97 -16.41
C ASP A 346 10.72 -19.19 -17.11
N SER A 347 9.42 -19.42 -16.92
CA SER A 347 8.73 -20.64 -17.36
C SER A 347 7.34 -20.39 -17.97
N GLY A 348 6.97 -19.13 -18.24
CA GLY A 348 5.68 -18.80 -18.83
C GLY A 348 5.14 -17.43 -18.40
N VAL A 349 3.82 -17.29 -18.44
CA VAL A 349 3.13 -16.07 -18.02
C VAL A 349 3.04 -16.04 -16.49
N SER A 350 3.79 -15.13 -15.87
CA SER A 350 3.81 -14.99 -14.41
C SER A 350 2.77 -13.99 -13.90
N PHE A 351 2.36 -13.03 -14.72
CA PHE A 351 1.46 -11.95 -14.34
C PHE A 351 0.58 -11.48 -15.51
N VAL A 352 -0.68 -11.16 -15.23
CA VAL A 352 -1.55 -10.43 -16.17
C VAL A 352 -2.31 -9.33 -15.44
N LYS A 353 -2.55 -8.19 -16.09
CA LYS A 353 -3.44 -7.13 -15.62
C LYS A 353 -4.14 -6.51 -16.81
N PHE A 354 -5.36 -6.03 -16.60
CA PHE A 354 -6.18 -5.42 -17.64
C PHE A 354 -6.71 -4.07 -17.18
N GLU A 355 -6.90 -3.14 -18.10
CA GLU A 355 -7.67 -1.91 -17.89
C GLU A 355 -8.91 -1.95 -18.77
N TYR A 356 -10.04 -1.53 -18.20
CA TYR A 356 -11.37 -1.69 -18.78
C TYR A 356 -12.08 -0.34 -18.94
N ASP A 357 -13.15 -0.34 -19.73
CA ASP A 357 -14.08 0.78 -19.83
C ASP A 357 -15.37 0.51 -19.05
N ILE A 358 -15.80 1.50 -18.25
CA ILE A 358 -17.15 1.57 -17.67
C ILE A 358 -17.71 2.96 -17.97
N GLY A 359 -18.77 3.03 -18.79
CA GLY A 359 -19.43 4.29 -19.12
C GLY A 359 -18.48 5.37 -19.65
N LYS A 360 -17.54 5.00 -20.55
CA LYS A 360 -16.49 5.87 -21.10
C LYS A 360 -15.41 6.33 -20.11
N LYS A 361 -15.29 5.67 -18.95
CA LYS A 361 -14.21 5.92 -17.98
C LYS A 361 -13.28 4.70 -17.92
N LEU A 362 -11.97 4.99 -17.89
CA LEU A 362 -10.94 3.98 -17.70
C LEU A 362 -10.92 3.51 -16.24
N VAL A 363 -10.96 2.20 -16.04
CA VAL A 363 -10.87 1.55 -14.73
C VAL A 363 -9.77 0.50 -14.79
N ALA A 364 -8.80 0.58 -13.88
CA ALA A 364 -7.75 -0.42 -13.78
C ALA A 364 -8.28 -1.66 -13.04
N GLY A 365 -8.17 -2.83 -13.67
CA GLY A 365 -8.34 -4.12 -13.02
C GLY A 365 -7.14 -4.47 -12.14
N ASP A 366 -7.31 -5.49 -11.31
CA ASP A 366 -6.26 -5.99 -10.45
C ASP A 366 -5.20 -6.77 -11.23
N GLY A 367 -4.00 -6.86 -10.64
CA GLY A 367 -2.93 -7.68 -11.18
C GLY A 367 -3.01 -9.12 -10.66
N HIS A 368 -2.94 -10.09 -11.56
CA HIS A 368 -3.09 -11.51 -11.29
C HIS A 368 -1.79 -12.26 -11.55
N GLY A 369 -1.21 -12.84 -10.50
CA GLY A 369 0.09 -13.50 -10.54
C GLY A 369 1.19 -12.67 -9.87
N LYS A 370 2.46 -13.03 -10.08
CA LYS A 370 3.61 -12.32 -9.52
C LYS A 370 4.41 -11.65 -10.61
N MET A 371 4.43 -10.32 -10.57
CA MET A 371 5.24 -9.52 -11.49
C MET A 371 6.73 -9.81 -11.27
N SER A 372 7.43 -10.15 -12.35
CA SER A 372 8.88 -10.39 -12.33
C SER A 372 9.65 -9.06 -12.34
N LEU A 373 10.96 -9.13 -12.12
CA LEU A 373 11.84 -7.96 -12.20
C LEU A 373 11.91 -7.37 -13.63
N LEU A 374 11.44 -8.09 -14.65
CA LEU A 374 11.40 -7.65 -16.04
C LEU A 374 10.22 -6.71 -16.32
N GLY A 375 9.29 -6.55 -15.37
CA GLY A 375 8.10 -5.72 -15.54
C GLY A 375 7.04 -6.38 -16.42
N THR A 376 6.30 -5.56 -17.17
CA THR A 376 5.20 -6.00 -18.04
C THR A 376 5.36 -5.47 -19.44
N GLU A 377 5.03 -6.31 -20.42
CA GLU A 377 4.75 -5.85 -21.77
C GLU A 377 3.31 -5.38 -21.87
N GLU A 378 3.10 -4.32 -22.66
CA GLU A 378 1.81 -3.65 -22.77
C GLU A 378 1.23 -3.85 -24.18
N PHE A 379 -0.07 -4.13 -24.22
CA PHE A 379 -0.87 -4.15 -25.45
C PHE A 379 -2.08 -3.24 -25.28
N GLU A 380 -1.94 -2.01 -25.77
CA GLU A 380 -2.97 -0.97 -25.71
C GLU A 380 -3.82 -0.99 -26.98
N LEU A 381 -5.14 -0.92 -26.83
CA LEU A 381 -6.12 -0.97 -27.92
C LEU A 381 -6.54 0.44 -28.33
N ASP A 382 -6.68 0.67 -29.64
CA ASP A 382 -7.21 1.91 -30.23
C ASP A 382 -8.74 2.03 -30.05
N PHE A 383 -9.18 2.32 -28.83
CA PHE A 383 -10.59 2.50 -28.51
C PHE A 383 -11.18 3.79 -29.14
N PRO A 384 -12.47 3.79 -29.56
CA PRO A 384 -13.46 2.71 -29.47
C PRO A 384 -13.42 1.72 -30.64
N ASN A 385 -12.48 1.88 -31.55
CA ASN A 385 -12.53 1.20 -32.85
C ASN A 385 -11.85 -0.17 -32.83
N GLU A 386 -11.01 -0.44 -31.83
CA GLU A 386 -10.31 -1.71 -31.63
C GLU A 386 -10.83 -2.42 -30.38
N TYR A 387 -11.21 -3.69 -30.53
CA TYR A 387 -11.68 -4.57 -29.46
C TYR A 387 -11.19 -6.00 -29.69
N ILE A 388 -11.04 -6.76 -28.60
CA ILE A 388 -10.54 -8.13 -28.64
C ILE A 388 -11.64 -9.07 -29.13
N VAL A 389 -11.35 -9.88 -30.15
CA VAL A 389 -12.27 -10.88 -30.71
C VAL A 389 -11.88 -12.31 -30.33
N SER A 390 -10.60 -12.55 -30.03
CA SER A 390 -10.12 -13.86 -29.60
C SER A 390 -8.88 -13.77 -28.71
N VAL A 391 -8.75 -14.74 -27.81
CA VAL A 391 -7.56 -14.98 -26.98
C VAL A 391 -7.09 -16.40 -27.26
N GLU A 392 -5.87 -16.53 -27.71
CA GLU A 392 -5.18 -17.80 -27.88
C GLU A 392 -4.17 -17.96 -26.74
N GLY A 393 -3.88 -19.19 -26.34
CA GLY A 393 -2.81 -19.45 -25.37
C GLY A 393 -2.41 -20.90 -25.31
N CYS A 394 -1.37 -21.17 -24.54
CA CYS A 394 -0.87 -22.51 -24.26
C CYS A 394 -0.73 -22.67 -22.74
N TYR A 395 -0.91 -23.89 -22.24
CA TYR A 395 -0.56 -24.23 -20.86
C TYR A 395 0.14 -25.59 -20.80
N ASP A 396 1.06 -25.76 -19.86
CA ASP A 396 1.79 -27.01 -19.71
C ASP A 396 2.23 -27.25 -18.27
N LYS A 397 2.52 -28.52 -17.96
CA LYS A 397 3.15 -28.92 -16.71
C LYS A 397 4.67 -28.75 -16.82
N VAL A 398 5.14 -27.53 -16.56
CA VAL A 398 6.58 -27.22 -16.59
C VAL A 398 7.31 -27.90 -15.41
N PHE A 399 8.48 -28.46 -15.68
CA PHE A 399 9.31 -29.11 -14.65
C PHE A 399 9.67 -28.13 -13.53
N GLY A 400 9.43 -28.51 -12.28
CA GLY A 400 9.63 -27.65 -11.11
C GLY A 400 8.36 -26.93 -10.61
N PHE A 401 7.23 -27.03 -11.33
CA PHE A 401 5.94 -26.49 -10.91
C PHE A 401 5.00 -27.60 -10.41
N GLU A 402 4.25 -27.30 -9.35
CA GLU A 402 3.31 -28.25 -8.74
C GLU A 402 2.08 -28.53 -9.63
N ALA A 403 1.76 -27.63 -10.56
CA ALA A 403 0.63 -27.72 -11.47
C ALA A 403 0.92 -27.04 -12.81
N GLU A 404 0.04 -27.25 -13.79
CA GLU A 404 0.17 -26.60 -15.10
C GLU A 404 0.11 -25.08 -14.98
N VAL A 405 0.94 -24.41 -15.78
CA VAL A 405 0.99 -22.95 -15.90
C VAL A 405 0.64 -22.53 -17.31
N VAL A 406 0.05 -21.36 -17.47
CA VAL A 406 -0.15 -20.74 -18.78
C VAL A 406 1.22 -20.27 -19.27
N THR A 407 1.68 -20.89 -20.34
CA THR A 407 3.01 -20.67 -20.91
C THR A 407 3.01 -19.51 -21.89
N MET A 408 1.91 -19.30 -22.62
CA MET A 408 1.75 -18.23 -23.58
C MET A 408 0.31 -17.72 -23.64
N VAL A 409 0.14 -16.41 -23.87
CA VAL A 409 -1.12 -15.79 -24.27
C VAL A 409 -0.91 -14.87 -25.48
N LYS A 410 -1.91 -14.80 -26.36
CA LYS A 410 -1.90 -13.97 -27.56
C LYS A 410 -3.30 -13.43 -27.80
N PHE A 411 -3.38 -12.14 -28.12
CA PHE A 411 -4.64 -11.42 -28.26
C PHE A 411 -4.87 -11.05 -29.71
N LYS A 412 -6.03 -11.43 -30.24
CA LYS A 412 -6.48 -11.04 -31.57
C LYS A 412 -7.60 -10.02 -31.44
N THR A 413 -7.43 -8.87 -32.07
CA THR A 413 -8.43 -7.81 -32.16
C THR A 413 -9.11 -7.84 -33.53
N ASN A 414 -10.15 -7.04 -33.70
CA ASN A 414 -10.75 -6.79 -35.00
C ASN A 414 -9.82 -6.09 -36.01
N LYS A 415 -8.67 -5.55 -35.57
CA LYS A 415 -7.71 -4.85 -36.43
C LYS A 415 -6.37 -5.56 -36.61
N ARG A 416 -5.86 -6.24 -35.57
CA ARG A 416 -4.52 -6.84 -35.57
C ARG A 416 -4.41 -7.98 -34.56
N THR A 417 -3.26 -8.65 -34.57
CA THR A 417 -2.90 -9.66 -33.57
C THR A 417 -1.68 -9.18 -32.80
N SER A 418 -1.67 -9.35 -31.49
CA SER A 418 -0.50 -9.08 -30.64
C SER A 418 0.63 -10.07 -30.93
N PRO A 419 1.89 -9.76 -30.57
CA PRO A 419 2.88 -10.81 -30.41
C PRO A 419 2.43 -11.84 -29.35
N PRO A 420 2.93 -13.10 -29.39
CA PRO A 420 2.75 -14.02 -28.28
C PRO A 420 3.51 -13.51 -27.07
N PHE A 421 2.85 -13.47 -25.91
CA PHE A 421 3.47 -13.15 -24.63
C PHE A 421 3.75 -14.44 -23.88
N GLY A 422 5.01 -14.71 -23.55
CA GLY A 422 5.45 -15.98 -22.96
C GLY A 422 6.07 -16.93 -23.99
N MET A 423 6.15 -18.22 -23.63
CA MET A 423 6.77 -19.27 -24.43
C MET A 423 5.73 -20.15 -25.11
N ASP A 424 5.76 -20.18 -26.44
CA ASP A 424 4.88 -21.01 -27.24
C ASP A 424 5.22 -22.49 -27.07
N GLY A 425 4.48 -23.19 -26.21
CA GLY A 425 4.68 -24.60 -25.91
C GLY A 425 3.64 -25.12 -24.91
N GLY A 426 3.21 -26.38 -25.08
CA GLY A 426 2.18 -27.01 -24.24
C GLY A 426 0.88 -27.31 -24.99
N ILE A 427 -0.20 -27.43 -24.23
CA ILE A 427 -1.55 -27.69 -24.74
C ILE A 427 -2.21 -26.36 -25.16
N PRO A 428 -2.59 -26.19 -26.43
CA PRO A 428 -3.19 -24.94 -26.89
C PRO A 428 -4.67 -24.82 -26.48
N PHE A 429 -5.12 -23.58 -26.28
CA PHE A 429 -6.52 -23.22 -26.12
C PHE A 429 -6.83 -21.93 -26.89
N VAL A 430 -8.11 -21.79 -27.27
CA VAL A 430 -8.62 -20.60 -27.93
C VAL A 430 -9.96 -20.23 -27.32
N PHE A 431 -10.11 -18.96 -26.98
CA PHE A 431 -11.39 -18.33 -26.68
C PHE A 431 -11.80 -17.47 -27.86
N GLU A 432 -12.88 -17.86 -28.53
CA GLU A 432 -13.52 -17.11 -29.59
C GLU A 432 -15.01 -17.41 -29.56
N MET A 433 -15.85 -16.39 -29.75
CA MET A 433 -17.28 -16.57 -29.93
C MET A 433 -17.75 -15.67 -31.06
N LYS A 434 -18.38 -16.29 -32.07
CA LYS A 434 -18.84 -15.59 -33.28
C LYS A 434 -19.75 -14.41 -32.91
N ASP A 435 -19.53 -13.27 -33.57
CA ASP A 435 -20.27 -12.01 -33.37
C ASP A 435 -20.17 -11.43 -31.94
N HIS A 436 -19.16 -11.82 -31.15
CA HIS A 436 -18.91 -11.31 -29.80
C HIS A 436 -17.50 -10.73 -29.66
N LYS A 437 -17.35 -9.78 -28.74
CA LYS A 437 -16.06 -9.24 -28.27
C LYS A 437 -15.78 -9.70 -26.84
N ILE A 438 -14.51 -9.75 -26.46
CA ILE A 438 -14.09 -10.04 -25.08
C ILE A 438 -14.16 -8.74 -24.26
N VAL A 439 -14.80 -8.84 -23.09
CA VAL A 439 -15.12 -7.69 -22.22
C VAL A 439 -14.69 -7.90 -20.76
N GLY A 440 -13.88 -8.92 -20.50
CA GLY A 440 -13.45 -9.25 -19.15
C GLY A 440 -12.68 -10.55 -19.10
N PHE A 441 -11.92 -10.74 -18.03
CA PHE A 441 -11.08 -11.91 -17.81
C PHE A 441 -11.32 -12.51 -16.43
N HIS A 442 -11.13 -13.82 -16.33
CA HIS A 442 -11.15 -14.56 -15.07
C HIS A 442 -10.14 -15.71 -15.12
N GLY A 443 -9.82 -16.33 -13.99
CA GLY A 443 -8.85 -17.42 -13.99
C GLY A 443 -8.36 -17.83 -12.60
N LYS A 444 -7.14 -18.38 -12.57
CA LYS A 444 -6.43 -18.74 -11.34
C LYS A 444 -4.96 -18.38 -11.44
N SER A 445 -4.40 -17.84 -10.36
CA SER A 445 -2.99 -17.47 -10.30
C SER A 445 -2.39 -17.66 -8.91
N GLY A 446 -1.11 -18.00 -8.87
CA GLY A 446 -0.25 -17.99 -7.69
C GLY A 446 0.94 -17.08 -7.96
N ASP A 447 2.15 -17.64 -7.90
CA ASP A 447 3.34 -16.96 -8.44
C ASP A 447 3.32 -16.89 -9.98
N TYR A 448 2.54 -17.77 -10.62
CA TYR A 448 2.31 -17.79 -12.06
C TYR A 448 0.81 -17.82 -12.38
N VAL A 449 0.47 -17.45 -13.62
CA VAL A 449 -0.90 -17.61 -14.12
C VAL A 449 -1.10 -19.08 -14.45
N HIS A 450 -2.01 -19.72 -13.72
CA HIS A 450 -2.31 -21.14 -13.90
C HIS A 450 -3.48 -21.35 -14.85
N GLN A 451 -4.48 -20.45 -14.83
CA GLN A 451 -5.70 -20.58 -15.62
C GLN A 451 -6.15 -19.22 -16.14
N VAL A 452 -6.65 -19.19 -17.38
CA VAL A 452 -7.25 -17.99 -18.01
C VAL A 452 -8.60 -18.37 -18.62
N GLY A 453 -9.58 -17.50 -18.46
CA GLY A 453 -10.91 -17.54 -19.06
C GLY A 453 -11.36 -16.12 -19.39
N VAL A 454 -12.41 -16.01 -20.21
CA VAL A 454 -12.89 -14.72 -20.72
C VAL A 454 -14.39 -14.57 -20.54
N HIS A 455 -14.81 -13.31 -20.50
CA HIS A 455 -16.19 -12.87 -20.62
C HIS A 455 -16.40 -12.27 -21.99
N VAL A 456 -17.52 -12.61 -22.65
CA VAL A 456 -17.82 -12.14 -24.01
C VAL A 456 -19.17 -11.44 -24.07
N SER A 457 -19.30 -10.45 -24.94
CA SER A 457 -20.53 -9.68 -25.16
C SER A 457 -20.78 -9.49 -26.67
N PRO A 458 -22.03 -9.52 -27.17
CA PRO A 458 -22.33 -9.27 -28.57
C PRO A 458 -21.71 -7.97 -29.08
N ILE A 459 -21.12 -8.02 -30.27
CA ILE A 459 -20.65 -6.81 -30.95
C ILE A 459 -21.88 -6.05 -31.43
N SER A 460 -22.09 -4.85 -30.91
CA SER A 460 -23.14 -3.95 -31.38
C SER A 460 -22.85 -3.58 -32.84
N LYS A 461 -23.69 -4.02 -33.77
CA LYS A 461 -23.64 -3.54 -35.15
C LYS A 461 -24.18 -2.11 -35.16
N SER A 462 -23.32 -1.15 -35.52
CA SER A 462 -23.72 0.22 -35.81
C SER A 462 -24.66 0.29 -37.00
#